data_AF-A0A1R0G6F9-F1
#
_entry.id   AF-A0A1R0G6F9-F1
#
_cell.length_a   1.000
_cell.length_b   1.000
_cell.length_c   1.000
_cell.angle_alpha   90.00
_cell.angle_beta   90.00
_cell.angle_gamma   90.00
#
_symmetry.space_group_name_H-M   'P 1'
#
loop_
_entity.id
_entity.type
_entity.pdbx_description
1 polymer ?
#
loop_
_entity_poly.entity_id
_entity_poly.type
_entity_poly.pdbx_seq_one_letter_code
_entity_poly.pdbx_strand_id
1 'polypeptide(L)'
;MSSSFNAPPVPPSDEIDLVALFQAVWQQKVLIVIVTALIGAMAAVYAFFATPEYQVSSVLRPAAINELDALNRSQIYVLPPGEALIRIGAALESYDTRLSFFRTHQNLFKAFERPGRTLEQSFEEFNRNSINLVLPDPKKADSLSAYIKLEMSYPKGIDGVSILNGFIEFAIDTERQQIGADLNVIVKNRLNEIEGKLKAARSSYEIDKEAKIATLNEADVLRRAQLQDELKALRAQLKIIRGDRLVLLNEAIGIAKSLGIKKPSTPSSLGDENRAGTPGMMRTEINNQQIPLYFMGVDALEAERNALQRRTSDDFTEGRIAQIAKELQLLRANRQIEVLNRRENEDLFLINVEPLRAEEARLRKLNIDMSRLKLVTIDKQALEPLSPIKPKKALVLAMGLVLGGILGVLIALVRTLLASRKRMASRQVPVLGSELLGEGKAQAPTRVC
;
A
#
# COMPACT_ATOMS: atom_id res chain seq x y z
N MET A 1 -44.32 79.65 53.26
CA MET A 1 -43.15 79.56 52.37
C MET A 1 -43.52 78.57 51.26
N SER A 2 -44.10 79.06 50.16
CA SER A 2 -43.40 79.36 48.90
C SER A 2 -42.73 78.14 48.27
N SER A 3 -43.43 77.51 47.34
CA SER A 3 -42.88 77.17 46.01
C SER A 3 -44.01 76.71 45.11
N SER A 4 -44.41 77.63 44.23
CA SER A 4 -45.20 77.38 43.03
C SER A 4 -44.40 76.52 42.06
N PHE A 5 -44.91 75.34 41.73
CA PHE A 5 -44.54 74.66 40.49
C PHE A 5 -45.72 74.77 39.54
N ASN A 6 -45.66 75.76 38.64
CA ASN A 6 -46.50 75.77 37.46
C ASN A 6 -46.06 74.60 36.59
N ALA A 7 -46.89 73.57 36.49
CA ALA A 7 -46.78 72.63 35.41
C ALA A 7 -47.09 73.39 34.10
N PRO A 8 -46.21 73.39 33.09
CA PRO A 8 -46.53 73.96 31.79
C PRO A 8 -47.72 73.18 31.19
N PRO A 9 -48.55 73.81 30.33
CA PRO A 9 -49.55 73.06 29.58
C PRO A 9 -48.83 72.01 28.74
N VAL A 10 -49.16 70.74 28.97
CA VAL A 10 -48.72 69.64 28.11
C VAL A 10 -49.33 69.91 26.73
N PRO A 11 -48.55 70.10 25.66
CA PRO A 11 -49.11 70.19 24.32
C PRO A 11 -49.91 68.90 24.05
N PRO A 12 -51.04 68.96 23.33
CA PRO A 12 -51.76 67.74 22.98
C PRO A 12 -50.77 66.78 22.35
N SER A 13 -50.68 65.58 22.93
CA SER A 13 -49.91 64.48 22.40
C SER A 13 -50.27 64.33 20.94
N ASP A 14 -49.25 64.40 20.10
CA ASP A 14 -49.30 64.28 18.64
C ASP A 14 -49.79 62.86 18.30
N GLU A 15 -51.11 62.64 18.42
CA GLU A 15 -51.75 61.40 18.02
C GLU A 15 -51.60 61.29 16.50
N ILE A 16 -50.82 60.31 16.07
CA ILE A 16 -50.64 60.01 14.66
C ILE A 16 -52.00 59.55 14.11
N ASP A 17 -52.73 60.46 13.47
CA ASP A 17 -54.00 60.13 12.81
C ASP A 17 -53.73 59.24 11.59
N LEU A 18 -53.95 57.92 11.78
CA LEU A 18 -53.75 56.90 10.76
C LEU A 18 -54.66 57.10 9.55
N VAL A 19 -55.84 57.69 9.74
CA VAL A 19 -56.80 57.96 8.65
C VAL A 19 -56.32 59.13 7.81
N ALA A 20 -55.78 60.18 8.44
CA ALA A 20 -55.18 61.32 7.75
C ALA A 20 -53.94 60.90 6.92
N LEU A 21 -53.10 60.02 7.46
CA LEU A 21 -51.95 59.46 6.73
C LEU A 21 -52.42 58.65 5.51
N PHE A 22 -53.45 57.82 5.64
CA PHE A 22 -53.97 57.04 4.54
C PHE A 22 -54.54 57.93 3.41
N GLN A 23 -55.32 58.95 3.76
CA GLN A 23 -55.83 59.92 2.78
C GLN A 23 -54.70 60.70 2.10
N ALA A 24 -53.66 61.07 2.85
CA ALA A 24 -52.50 61.79 2.32
C ALA A 24 -51.69 60.94 1.33
N VAL A 25 -51.53 59.63 1.59
CA VAL A 25 -50.95 58.66 0.65
C VAL A 25 -51.84 58.48 -0.58
N TRP A 26 -53.16 58.39 -0.39
CA TRP A 26 -54.13 58.24 -1.49
C TRP A 26 -54.15 59.43 -2.46
N GLN A 27 -53.97 60.65 -1.95
CA GLN A 27 -53.83 61.86 -2.77
C GLN A 27 -52.58 61.83 -3.66
N GLN A 28 -51.56 61.05 -3.29
CA GLN A 28 -50.32 60.90 -4.04
C GLN A 28 -50.21 59.59 -4.84
N LYS A 29 -51.34 58.91 -5.09
CA LYS A 29 -51.37 57.64 -5.85
C LYS A 29 -50.66 57.69 -7.21
N VAL A 30 -50.70 58.83 -7.91
CA VAL A 30 -49.99 59.01 -9.19
C VAL A 30 -48.48 58.98 -8.99
N LEU A 31 -47.97 59.61 -7.93
CA LEU A 31 -46.55 59.56 -7.58
C LEU A 31 -46.11 58.12 -7.27
N ILE A 32 -46.90 57.41 -6.47
CA ILE A 32 -46.63 56.01 -6.11
C ILE A 32 -46.57 55.14 -7.37
N VAL A 33 -47.54 55.29 -8.28
CA VAL A 33 -47.56 54.55 -9.56
C VAL A 33 -46.35 54.90 -10.43
N ILE A 34 -45.98 56.18 -10.57
CA ILE A 34 -44.80 56.59 -11.36
C ILE A 34 -43.51 56.00 -10.79
N VAL A 35 -43.31 56.09 -9.48
CA VAL A 35 -42.10 55.55 -8.81
C VAL A 35 -42.06 54.03 -8.95
N THR A 36 -43.20 53.36 -8.77
CA THR A 36 -43.32 51.91 -8.96
C THR A 36 -43.02 51.50 -10.39
N ALA A 37 -43.57 52.22 -11.37
CA ALA A 37 -43.33 51.96 -12.79
C ALA A 37 -41.87 52.20 -13.17
N LEU A 38 -41.23 53.24 -12.62
CA LEU A 38 -39.82 53.54 -12.86
C LEU A 38 -38.91 52.45 -12.30
N ILE A 39 -39.12 52.04 -11.05
CA ILE A 39 -38.32 50.97 -10.42
C ILE A 39 -38.61 49.61 -11.08
N GLY A 40 -39.87 49.34 -11.43
CA GLY A 40 -40.25 48.16 -12.21
C GLY A 40 -39.60 48.14 -13.60
N ALA A 41 -39.53 49.28 -14.29
CA ALA A 41 -38.84 49.39 -15.57
C ALA A 41 -37.33 49.14 -15.43
N MET A 42 -36.67 49.70 -14.40
CA MET A 42 -35.26 49.40 -14.12
C MET A 42 -35.02 47.91 -13.84
N ALA A 43 -35.90 47.28 -13.06
CA ALA A 43 -35.83 45.84 -12.78
C ALA A 43 -36.03 45.00 -14.05
N ALA A 44 -36.93 45.43 -14.95
CA ALA A 44 -37.13 44.79 -16.25
C ALA A 44 -35.87 44.92 -17.12
N VAL A 45 -35.29 46.12 -17.25
CA VAL A 45 -34.04 46.32 -18.00
C VAL A 45 -32.95 45.38 -17.46
N TYR A 46 -32.74 45.34 -16.14
CA TYR A 46 -31.77 44.42 -15.56
C TYR A 46 -32.09 42.94 -15.89
N ALA A 47 -33.34 42.50 -15.72
CA ALA A 47 -33.74 41.11 -15.96
C ALA A 47 -33.59 40.65 -17.42
N PHE A 48 -33.67 41.55 -18.39
CA PHE A 48 -33.52 41.24 -19.82
C PHE A 48 -32.09 41.41 -20.34
N PHE A 49 -31.29 42.31 -19.75
CA PHE A 49 -29.91 42.56 -20.17
C PHE A 49 -28.84 41.80 -19.38
N ALA A 50 -29.14 41.33 -18.16
CA ALA A 50 -28.20 40.53 -17.39
C ALA A 50 -27.85 39.22 -18.11
N THR A 51 -26.57 38.86 -18.12
CA THR A 51 -26.09 37.64 -18.76
C THR A 51 -26.71 36.42 -18.09
N PRO A 52 -27.39 35.53 -18.84
CA PRO A 52 -28.02 34.37 -18.24
C PRO A 52 -26.97 33.36 -17.77
N GLU A 53 -27.18 32.83 -16.57
CA GLU A 53 -26.40 31.71 -16.01
C GLU A 53 -27.13 30.39 -16.23
N TYR A 54 -26.40 29.39 -16.68
CA TYR A 54 -26.85 28.03 -16.88
C TYR A 54 -26.19 27.11 -15.85
N GLN A 55 -26.83 25.97 -15.58
CA GLN A 55 -26.30 24.96 -14.67
C GLN A 55 -26.35 23.59 -15.34
N VAL A 56 -25.23 22.88 -15.28
CA VAL A 56 -25.11 21.47 -15.68
C VAL A 56 -24.85 20.61 -14.44
N SER A 57 -25.24 19.35 -14.51
CA SER A 57 -24.97 18.39 -13.43
C SER A 57 -24.72 17.00 -13.98
N SER A 58 -23.84 16.28 -13.31
CA SER A 58 -23.51 14.89 -13.58
C SER A 58 -23.58 14.09 -12.27
N VAL A 59 -24.00 12.83 -12.36
CA VAL A 59 -24.19 11.96 -11.21
C VAL A 59 -23.36 10.70 -11.39
N LEU A 60 -22.52 10.41 -10.39
CA LEU A 60 -21.69 9.22 -10.29
C LEU A 60 -22.27 8.26 -9.25
N ARG A 61 -22.16 6.97 -9.53
CA ARG A 61 -22.54 5.87 -8.63
C ARG A 61 -21.43 4.83 -8.53
N PRO A 62 -21.45 3.97 -7.51
CA PRO A 62 -20.49 2.88 -7.38
C PRO A 62 -20.47 2.03 -8.64
N ALA A 63 -19.28 1.60 -9.06
CA ALA A 63 -19.14 0.65 -10.16
C ALA A 63 -19.80 -0.69 -9.85
N ALA A 64 -20.10 -1.47 -10.89
CA ALA A 64 -20.59 -2.82 -10.69
C ALA A 64 -19.48 -3.72 -10.11
N ILE A 65 -19.84 -4.69 -9.26
CA ILE A 65 -18.88 -5.54 -8.55
C ILE A 65 -17.91 -6.25 -9.52
N ASN A 66 -18.41 -6.66 -10.69
CA ASN A 66 -17.62 -7.32 -11.72
C ASN A 66 -16.59 -6.41 -12.41
N GLU A 67 -16.77 -5.09 -12.37
CA GLU A 67 -15.84 -4.13 -12.99
C GLU A 67 -14.54 -3.97 -12.18
N LEU A 68 -14.60 -4.18 -10.86
CA LEU A 68 -13.45 -4.15 -9.95
C LEU A 68 -12.93 -5.56 -9.60
N ASP A 69 -13.60 -6.63 -10.05
CA ASP A 69 -13.23 -8.01 -9.74
C ASP A 69 -11.84 -8.38 -10.29
N ALA A 70 -11.44 -7.87 -11.45
CA ALA A 70 -10.10 -8.08 -11.99
C ALA A 70 -9.00 -7.54 -11.05
N LEU A 71 -9.22 -6.36 -10.46
CA LEU A 71 -8.32 -5.76 -9.48
C LEU A 71 -8.35 -6.56 -8.17
N ASN A 72 -9.53 -6.93 -7.68
CA ASN A 72 -9.70 -7.66 -6.43
C ASN A 72 -9.12 -9.09 -6.50
N ARG A 73 -9.20 -9.76 -7.66
CA ARG A 73 -8.55 -11.05 -7.92
C ARG A 73 -7.03 -11.00 -7.86
N SER A 74 -6.43 -9.81 -7.92
CA SER A 74 -4.99 -9.66 -7.67
C SER A 74 -4.62 -10.09 -6.25
N GLN A 75 -5.55 -10.08 -5.29
CA GLN A 75 -5.31 -10.34 -3.86
C GLN A 75 -4.25 -9.43 -3.20
N ILE A 76 -3.82 -8.38 -3.90
CA ILE A 76 -2.77 -7.47 -3.45
C ILE A 76 -3.38 -6.13 -3.07
N TYR A 77 -4.36 -5.70 -3.86
CA TYR A 77 -5.09 -4.47 -3.66
C TYR A 77 -6.58 -4.77 -3.79
N VAL A 78 -7.35 -4.42 -2.76
CA VAL A 78 -8.80 -4.62 -2.74
C VAL A 78 -9.44 -3.24 -2.73
N LEU A 79 -10.32 -3.00 -3.71
CA LEU A 79 -11.07 -1.77 -3.82
C LEU A 79 -12.56 -2.08 -3.93
N PRO A 80 -13.31 -1.91 -2.84
CA PRO A 80 -14.77 -1.99 -2.89
C PRO A 80 -15.37 -0.85 -3.74
N PRO A 81 -16.50 -1.07 -4.43
CA PRO A 81 -17.14 -0.03 -5.25
C PRO A 81 -17.49 1.26 -4.49
N GLY A 82 -17.89 1.16 -3.22
CA GLY A 82 -18.18 2.33 -2.38
C GLY A 82 -16.92 3.15 -2.09
N GLU A 83 -15.80 2.49 -1.81
CA GLU A 83 -14.51 3.16 -1.60
C GLU A 83 -13.99 3.79 -2.90
N ALA A 84 -14.15 3.11 -4.04
CA ALA A 84 -13.81 3.68 -5.35
C ALA A 84 -14.58 4.99 -5.61
N LEU A 85 -15.88 5.02 -5.30
CA LEU A 85 -16.69 6.23 -5.41
C LEU A 85 -16.16 7.35 -4.49
N ILE A 86 -15.82 7.04 -3.23
CA ILE A 86 -15.27 8.02 -2.28
C ILE A 86 -13.95 8.61 -2.80
N ARG A 87 -13.04 7.76 -3.31
CA ARG A 87 -11.75 8.21 -3.88
C ARG A 87 -11.94 9.15 -5.06
N ILE A 88 -12.86 8.83 -5.97
CA ILE A 88 -13.23 9.75 -7.06
C ILE A 88 -13.82 11.05 -6.52
N GLY A 89 -14.63 11.00 -5.46
CA GLY A 89 -15.11 12.20 -4.76
C GLY A 89 -13.98 13.07 -4.24
N ALA A 90 -12.98 12.47 -3.58
CA ALA A 90 -11.80 13.16 -3.09
C ALA A 90 -10.96 13.75 -4.24
N ALA A 91 -10.79 13.02 -5.35
CA ALA A 91 -10.10 13.52 -6.55
C ALA A 91 -10.85 14.70 -7.20
N LEU A 92 -12.19 14.65 -7.22
CA LEU A 92 -13.03 15.75 -7.70
C LEU A 92 -13.00 16.96 -6.77
N GLU A 93 -12.74 16.79 -5.48
CA GLU A 93 -12.59 17.87 -4.50
C GLU A 93 -11.19 18.48 -4.50
N SER A 94 -10.17 17.67 -4.81
CA SER A 94 -8.75 18.04 -4.79
C SER A 94 -8.46 19.31 -5.59
N TYR A 95 -7.85 20.28 -4.89
CA TYR A 95 -7.38 21.52 -5.50
C TYR A 95 -6.38 21.25 -6.63
N ASP A 96 -5.45 20.30 -6.41
CA ASP A 96 -4.41 19.97 -7.38
C ASP A 96 -4.99 19.35 -8.65
N THR A 97 -5.93 18.41 -8.52
CA THR A 97 -6.61 17.77 -9.66
C THR A 97 -7.40 18.79 -10.47
N ARG A 98 -8.13 19.68 -9.80
CA ARG A 98 -8.89 20.77 -10.44
C ARG A 98 -7.97 21.75 -11.17
N LEU A 99 -6.87 22.17 -10.54
CA LEU A 99 -5.90 23.09 -11.13
C LEU A 99 -5.19 22.44 -12.33
N SER A 100 -4.84 21.16 -12.23
CA SER A 100 -4.23 20.39 -13.31
C SER A 100 -5.15 20.25 -14.52
N PHE A 101 -6.45 20.00 -14.29
CA PHE A 101 -7.45 20.01 -15.36
C PHE A 101 -7.54 21.38 -16.03
N PHE A 102 -7.62 22.45 -15.24
CA PHE A 102 -7.69 23.84 -15.73
C PHE A 102 -6.46 24.21 -16.57
N ARG A 103 -5.26 23.86 -16.10
CA ARG A 103 -3.98 24.08 -16.82
C ARG A 103 -3.88 23.31 -18.12
N THR A 104 -4.38 22.07 -18.15
CA THR A 104 -4.32 21.20 -19.33
C THR A 104 -5.35 21.58 -20.39
N HIS A 105 -6.49 22.16 -19.98
CA HIS A 105 -7.62 22.51 -20.85
C HIS A 105 -7.89 24.01 -20.94
N GLN A 106 -6.85 24.85 -20.93
CA GLN A 106 -6.96 26.33 -20.97
C GLN A 106 -7.93 26.84 -22.06
N ASN A 107 -8.01 26.13 -23.19
CA ASN A 107 -8.91 26.39 -24.31
C ASN A 107 -10.37 26.56 -23.86
N LEU A 108 -10.82 25.74 -22.91
CA LEU A 108 -12.18 25.73 -22.38
C LEU A 108 -12.43 26.88 -21.39
N PHE A 109 -11.37 27.45 -20.84
CA PHE A 109 -11.45 28.45 -19.77
C PHE A 109 -11.09 29.88 -20.21
N LYS A 110 -10.77 30.09 -21.49
CA LYS A 110 -10.45 31.43 -22.04
C LYS A 110 -11.48 32.51 -21.70
N ALA A 111 -12.76 32.15 -21.62
CA ALA A 111 -13.84 33.08 -21.26
C ALA A 111 -13.79 33.56 -19.79
N PHE A 112 -13.05 32.86 -18.93
CA PHE A 112 -12.85 33.23 -17.52
C PHE A 112 -11.55 33.99 -17.28
N GLU A 113 -10.64 34.05 -18.27
CA GLU A 113 -9.39 34.80 -18.17
C GLU A 113 -9.68 36.31 -18.21
N ARG A 114 -9.06 37.07 -17.29
CA ARG A 114 -9.16 38.53 -17.24
C ARG A 114 -7.79 39.17 -17.42
N PRO A 115 -7.69 40.30 -18.16
CA PRO A 115 -6.42 40.99 -18.33
C PRO A 115 -5.86 41.43 -16.96
N GLY A 116 -4.56 41.18 -16.75
CA GLY A 116 -3.87 41.53 -15.51
C GLY A 116 -4.04 40.54 -14.35
N ARG A 117 -4.70 39.40 -14.54
CA ARG A 117 -4.78 38.32 -13.54
C ARG A 117 -3.94 37.12 -13.93
N THR A 118 -3.47 36.39 -12.93
CA THR A 118 -2.81 35.09 -13.18
C THR A 118 -3.84 34.02 -13.54
N LEU A 119 -3.35 32.93 -14.14
CA LEU A 119 -4.14 31.74 -14.41
C LEU A 119 -4.76 31.20 -13.11
N GLU A 120 -3.96 31.13 -12.04
CA GLU A 120 -4.37 30.62 -10.73
C GLU A 120 -5.45 31.49 -10.08
N GLN A 121 -5.38 32.82 -10.24
CA GLN A 121 -6.44 33.72 -9.74
C GLN A 121 -7.76 33.53 -10.50
N SER A 122 -7.67 33.29 -11.82
CA SER A 122 -8.85 33.02 -12.65
C SER A 122 -9.46 31.65 -12.32
N PHE A 123 -8.60 30.66 -12.07
CA PHE A 123 -8.99 29.35 -11.57
C PHE A 123 -9.68 29.44 -10.20
N GLU A 124 -9.13 30.17 -9.24
CA GLU A 124 -9.70 30.26 -7.89
C GLU A 124 -11.09 30.90 -7.90
N GLU A 125 -11.31 31.93 -8.71
CA GLU A 125 -12.64 32.53 -8.89
C GLU A 125 -13.63 31.54 -9.52
N PHE A 126 -13.20 30.81 -10.55
CA PHE A 126 -14.00 29.78 -11.18
C PHE A 126 -14.36 28.66 -10.19
N ASN A 127 -13.36 28.12 -9.48
CA ASN A 127 -13.49 27.03 -8.53
C ASN A 127 -14.48 27.36 -7.40
N ARG A 128 -14.36 28.56 -6.81
CA ARG A 128 -15.18 28.99 -5.68
C ARG A 128 -16.64 29.28 -6.04
N ASN A 129 -16.89 29.79 -7.23
CA ASN A 129 -18.22 30.31 -7.60
C ASN A 129 -19.01 29.38 -8.54
N SER A 130 -18.33 28.48 -9.24
CA SER A 130 -18.92 27.75 -10.36
C SER A 130 -19.16 26.28 -10.05
N ILE A 131 -18.35 25.63 -9.20
CA ILE A 131 -18.43 24.18 -8.95
C ILE A 131 -19.05 23.90 -7.59
N ASN A 132 -20.03 23.00 -7.55
CA ASN A 132 -20.61 22.47 -6.33
C ASN A 132 -20.56 20.93 -6.35
N LEU A 133 -20.00 20.33 -5.31
CA LEU A 133 -19.85 18.89 -5.16
C LEU A 133 -20.72 18.40 -4.00
N VAL A 134 -21.67 17.52 -4.30
CA VAL A 134 -22.49 16.85 -3.29
C VAL A 134 -21.97 15.45 -3.10
N LEU A 135 -21.43 15.19 -1.91
CA LEU A 135 -20.91 13.89 -1.50
C LEU A 135 -22.00 13.08 -0.78
N PRO A 136 -21.92 11.73 -0.83
CA PRO A 136 -22.81 10.88 -0.06
C PRO A 136 -22.58 11.08 1.45
N ASP A 137 -23.64 10.94 2.24
CA ASP A 137 -23.53 10.91 3.71
C ASP A 137 -22.56 9.79 4.11
N PRO A 138 -21.51 10.07 4.91
CA PRO A 138 -20.53 9.07 5.33
C PRO A 138 -21.19 7.85 6.01
N LYS A 139 -22.36 8.01 6.64
CA LYS A 139 -23.11 6.90 7.25
C LYS A 139 -23.86 6.01 6.25
N LYS A 140 -23.94 6.41 4.97
CA LYS A 140 -24.68 5.73 3.90
C LYS A 140 -23.82 5.40 2.68
N ALA A 141 -22.50 5.56 2.79
CA ALA A 141 -21.56 5.39 1.68
C ALA A 141 -21.55 3.98 1.06
N ASP A 142 -21.87 2.95 1.86
CA ASP A 142 -21.96 1.54 1.40
C ASP A 142 -23.34 1.15 0.87
N SER A 143 -24.30 2.08 0.83
CA SER A 143 -25.65 1.80 0.33
C SER A 143 -25.72 1.91 -1.20
N LEU A 144 -26.61 1.13 -1.83
CA LEU A 144 -26.96 1.27 -3.26
C LEU A 144 -27.51 2.67 -3.63
N SER A 145 -27.78 3.52 -2.63
CA SER A 145 -28.20 4.92 -2.79
C SER A 145 -27.05 5.93 -2.71
N ALA A 146 -25.80 5.49 -2.52
CA ALA A 146 -24.65 6.39 -2.56
C ALA A 146 -24.49 6.96 -3.98
N TYR A 147 -24.39 8.29 -4.05
CA TYR A 147 -24.10 9.00 -5.30
C TYR A 147 -23.21 10.19 -5.01
N ILE A 148 -22.43 10.58 -6.00
CA ILE A 148 -21.75 11.88 -6.03
C ILE A 148 -22.41 12.70 -7.12
N LYS A 149 -22.82 13.92 -6.80
CA LYS A 149 -23.37 14.86 -7.79
C LYS A 149 -22.43 16.03 -7.93
N LEU A 150 -21.90 16.21 -9.13
CA LEU A 150 -21.10 17.38 -9.48
C LEU A 150 -21.98 18.34 -10.29
N GLU A 151 -22.07 19.57 -9.83
CA GLU A 151 -22.82 20.64 -10.47
C GLU A 151 -21.87 21.76 -10.88
N MET A 152 -22.12 22.35 -12.04
CA MET A 152 -21.37 23.52 -12.46
C MET A 152 -22.30 24.58 -13.04
N SER A 153 -22.13 25.81 -12.56
CA SER A 153 -22.81 27.00 -13.07
C SER A 153 -21.89 27.80 -13.98
N TYR A 154 -22.41 28.29 -15.10
CA TYR A 154 -21.61 29.05 -16.07
C TYR A 154 -22.47 30.08 -16.82
N PRO A 155 -21.91 31.24 -17.21
CA PRO A 155 -22.59 32.22 -18.04
C PRO A 155 -22.78 31.70 -19.47
N LYS A 156 -23.74 32.29 -20.19
CA LYS A 156 -23.96 32.03 -21.63
C LYS A 156 -22.68 32.19 -22.44
N GLY A 157 -22.43 31.26 -23.36
CA GLY A 157 -21.27 31.29 -24.27
C GLY A 157 -20.10 30.41 -23.83
N ILE A 158 -20.23 29.71 -22.70
CA ILE A 158 -19.25 28.75 -22.21
C ILE A 158 -19.77 27.34 -22.45
N ASP A 159 -18.91 26.45 -22.93
CA ASP A 159 -19.23 25.03 -23.08
C ASP A 159 -19.13 24.31 -21.74
N GLY A 160 -20.15 24.51 -20.90
CA GLY A 160 -20.17 23.91 -19.58
C GLY A 160 -20.31 22.39 -19.59
N VAL A 161 -20.84 21.81 -20.67
CA VAL A 161 -21.01 20.36 -20.81
C VAL A 161 -19.64 19.69 -20.97
N SER A 162 -18.83 20.18 -21.90
CA SER A 162 -17.49 19.64 -22.13
C SER A 162 -16.57 19.84 -20.92
N ILE A 163 -16.66 20.99 -20.24
CA ILE A 163 -15.89 21.23 -19.01
C ILE A 163 -16.28 20.22 -17.91
N LEU A 164 -17.58 20.06 -17.63
CA LEU A 164 -18.03 19.21 -16.53
C LEU A 164 -17.75 17.73 -16.79
N ASN A 165 -18.09 17.22 -17.98
CA ASN A 165 -17.85 15.82 -18.34
C ASN A 165 -16.34 15.54 -18.46
N GLY A 166 -15.57 16.45 -19.08
CA GLY A 166 -14.13 16.31 -19.23
C GLY A 166 -13.40 16.33 -17.88
N PHE A 167 -13.85 17.14 -16.91
CA PHE A 167 -13.26 17.17 -15.58
C PHE A 167 -13.50 15.86 -14.83
N ILE A 168 -14.70 15.28 -14.95
CA ILE A 168 -15.02 13.98 -14.36
C ILE A 168 -14.13 12.88 -14.95
N GLU A 169 -14.01 12.83 -16.27
CA GLU A 169 -13.13 11.86 -16.94
C GLU A 169 -11.68 12.03 -16.51
N PHE A 170 -11.17 13.28 -16.46
CA PHE A 170 -9.82 13.58 -15.99
C PHE A 170 -9.57 13.12 -14.55
N ALA A 171 -10.53 13.33 -13.64
CA ALA A 171 -10.40 12.88 -12.25
C ALA A 171 -10.42 11.35 -12.15
N ILE A 172 -11.28 10.67 -12.91
CA ILE A 172 -11.30 9.19 -12.97
C ILE A 172 -9.97 8.65 -13.52
N ASP A 173 -9.44 9.27 -14.57
CA ASP A 173 -8.19 8.85 -15.20
C ASP A 173 -6.99 9.07 -14.27
N THR A 174 -6.98 10.19 -13.54
CA THR A 174 -5.94 10.50 -12.55
C THR A 174 -5.94 9.46 -11.43
N GLU A 175 -7.11 9.16 -10.84
CA GLU A 175 -7.22 8.15 -9.78
C GLU A 175 -6.85 6.75 -10.30
N ARG A 176 -7.27 6.40 -11.52
CA ARG A 176 -6.90 5.12 -12.16
C ARG A 176 -5.39 4.99 -12.33
N GLN A 177 -4.71 6.06 -12.75
CA GLN A 177 -3.25 6.08 -12.87
C GLN A 177 -2.58 5.95 -11.51
N GLN A 178 -3.08 6.64 -10.49
CA GLN A 178 -2.56 6.57 -9.13
C GLN A 178 -2.69 5.16 -8.55
N ILE A 179 -3.85 4.52 -8.68
CA ILE A 179 -4.05 3.11 -8.27
C ILE A 179 -3.08 2.18 -8.99
N GLY A 180 -2.88 2.38 -10.30
CA GLY A 180 -1.90 1.60 -11.08
C GLY A 180 -0.46 1.78 -10.58
N ALA A 181 -0.07 3.01 -10.25
CA ALA A 181 1.25 3.31 -9.69
C ALA A 181 1.45 2.70 -8.30
N ASP A 182 0.45 2.83 -7.42
CA ASP A 182 0.47 2.24 -6.08
C ASP A 182 0.58 0.72 -6.15
N LEU A 183 -0.21 0.07 -7.00
CA LEU A 183 -0.15 -1.38 -7.18
C LEU A 183 1.23 -1.83 -7.69
N ASN A 184 1.83 -1.09 -8.63
CA ASN A 184 3.17 -1.39 -9.12
C ASN A 184 4.22 -1.32 -8.00
N VAL A 185 4.13 -0.30 -7.13
CA VAL A 185 5.00 -0.17 -5.96
C VAL A 185 4.79 -1.33 -4.98
N ILE A 186 3.54 -1.69 -4.68
CA ILE A 186 3.23 -2.80 -3.76
C ILE A 186 3.76 -4.13 -4.32
N VAL A 187 3.52 -4.43 -5.61
CA VAL A 187 4.01 -5.64 -6.28
C VAL A 187 5.54 -5.68 -6.25
N LYS A 188 6.21 -4.57 -6.57
CA LYS A 188 7.68 -4.48 -6.54
C LYS A 188 8.23 -4.74 -5.14
N ASN A 189 7.65 -4.11 -4.12
CA ASN A 189 8.05 -4.31 -2.73
C ASN A 189 7.87 -5.77 -2.29
N ARG A 190 6.75 -6.39 -2.69
CA ARG A 190 6.47 -7.78 -2.38
C ARG A 190 7.43 -8.75 -3.08
N LEU A 191 7.75 -8.50 -4.35
CA LEU A 191 8.76 -9.27 -5.08
C LEU A 191 10.13 -9.17 -4.42
N ASN A 192 10.54 -7.96 -4.02
CA ASN A 192 11.81 -7.76 -3.30
C ASN A 192 11.82 -8.51 -1.95
N GLU A 193 10.70 -8.51 -1.22
CA GLU A 193 10.55 -9.27 0.04
C GLU A 193 10.72 -10.78 -0.20
N ILE A 194 10.07 -11.32 -1.24
CA ILE A 194 10.16 -12.73 -1.62
C ILE A 194 11.58 -13.09 -2.06
N GLU A 195 12.23 -12.26 -2.88
CA GLU A 195 13.60 -12.46 -3.31
C GLU A 195 14.57 -12.48 -2.12
N GLY A 196 14.37 -11.58 -1.15
CA GLY A 196 15.11 -11.57 0.11
C GLY A 196 14.96 -12.88 0.89
N LYS A 197 13.73 -13.40 1.00
CA LYS A 197 13.45 -14.69 1.67
C LYS A 197 14.07 -15.87 0.93
N LEU A 198 14.00 -15.91 -0.39
CA LEU A 198 14.63 -16.95 -1.22
C LEU A 198 16.15 -16.91 -1.09
N LYS A 199 16.74 -15.72 -1.06
CA LYS A 199 18.19 -15.54 -0.83
C LYS A 199 18.61 -16.02 0.56
N ALA A 200 17.81 -15.72 1.60
CA ALA A 200 18.06 -16.23 2.94
C ALA A 200 17.97 -17.77 2.99
N ALA A 201 16.97 -18.37 2.32
CA ALA A 201 16.83 -19.81 2.21
C ALA A 201 18.03 -20.48 1.52
N ARG A 202 18.51 -19.90 0.41
CA ARG A 202 19.75 -20.34 -0.25
C ARG A 202 20.96 -20.28 0.67
N SER A 203 21.14 -19.16 1.36
CA SER A 203 22.24 -19.00 2.32
C SER A 203 22.16 -20.02 3.45
N SER A 204 20.96 -20.31 3.97
CA SER A 204 20.77 -21.32 5.01
C SER A 204 21.14 -22.70 4.48
N TYR A 205 20.68 -23.07 3.29
CA TYR A 205 21.02 -24.34 2.67
C TYR A 205 22.53 -24.53 2.46
N GLU A 206 23.23 -23.48 2.00
CA GLU A 206 24.69 -23.53 1.84
C GLU A 206 25.39 -23.77 3.17
N ILE A 207 25.01 -23.04 4.23
CA ILE A 207 25.56 -23.22 5.58
C ILE A 207 25.28 -24.64 6.09
N ASP A 208 24.06 -25.14 5.92
CA ASP A 208 23.68 -26.48 6.37
C ASP A 208 24.43 -27.58 5.59
N LYS A 209 24.64 -27.37 4.28
CA LYS A 209 25.44 -28.26 3.41
C LYS A 209 26.89 -28.28 3.86
N GLU A 210 27.51 -27.12 4.09
CA GLU A 210 28.88 -27.01 4.57
C GLU A 210 29.06 -27.67 5.95
N ALA A 211 28.15 -27.40 6.88
CA ALA A 211 28.14 -28.03 8.20
C ALA A 211 27.99 -29.56 8.07
N LYS A 212 27.14 -30.04 7.15
CA LYS A 212 26.99 -31.48 6.90
C LYS A 212 28.25 -32.11 6.32
N ILE A 213 28.93 -31.43 5.40
CA ILE A 213 30.22 -31.90 4.85
C ILE A 213 31.28 -31.93 5.95
N ALA A 214 31.35 -30.89 6.80
CA ALA A 214 32.30 -30.83 7.90
C ALA A 214 32.10 -31.99 8.90
N THR A 215 30.86 -32.24 9.32
CA THR A 215 30.54 -33.36 10.23
C THR A 215 30.84 -34.74 9.62
N LEU A 216 30.57 -34.94 8.33
CA LEU A 216 30.93 -36.18 7.63
C LEU A 216 32.45 -36.36 7.55
N ASN A 217 33.18 -35.30 7.23
CA ASN A 217 34.64 -35.34 7.13
C ASN A 217 35.30 -35.59 8.50
N GLU A 218 34.80 -34.95 9.57
CA GLU A 218 35.26 -35.19 10.94
C GLU A 218 35.04 -36.65 11.36
N ALA A 219 33.86 -37.21 11.07
CA ALA A 219 33.56 -38.62 11.32
C ALA A 219 34.50 -39.55 10.54
N ASP A 220 34.78 -39.24 9.27
CA ASP A 220 35.73 -40.01 8.45
C ASP A 220 37.16 -39.94 8.97
N VAL A 221 37.61 -38.76 9.42
CA VAL A 221 38.93 -38.56 10.03
C VAL A 221 39.05 -39.39 11.31
N LEU A 222 38.08 -39.29 12.21
CA LEU A 222 38.05 -40.04 13.46
C LEU A 222 38.06 -41.54 13.20
N ARG A 223 37.21 -42.02 12.28
CA ARG A 223 37.10 -43.45 11.97
C ARG A 223 38.38 -44.00 11.36
N ARG A 224 39.04 -43.24 10.48
CA ARG A 224 40.36 -43.63 9.93
C ARG A 224 41.41 -43.75 11.03
N ALA A 225 41.47 -42.79 11.96
CA ALA A 225 42.40 -42.84 13.08
C ALA A 225 42.17 -44.09 13.96
N GLN A 226 40.92 -44.36 14.33
CA GLN A 226 40.55 -45.56 15.11
C GLN A 226 40.96 -46.86 14.41
N LEU A 227 40.70 -46.98 13.10
CA LEU A 227 41.07 -48.16 12.32
C LEU A 227 42.58 -48.31 12.17
N GLN A 228 43.33 -47.21 12.07
CA GLN A 228 44.79 -47.23 12.05
C GLN A 228 45.37 -47.67 13.39
N ASP A 229 44.80 -47.20 14.50
CA ASP A 229 45.20 -47.61 15.85
C ASP A 229 44.88 -49.09 16.10
N GLU A 230 43.70 -49.56 15.70
CA GLU A 230 43.31 -50.97 15.76
C GLU A 230 44.28 -51.85 14.94
N LEU A 231 44.59 -51.44 13.71
CA LEU A 231 45.52 -52.14 12.84
C LEU A 231 46.94 -52.18 13.42
N LYS A 232 47.40 -51.09 14.01
CA LYS A 232 48.71 -51.04 14.69
C LYS A 232 48.74 -51.98 15.90
N ALA A 233 47.66 -52.02 16.69
CA ALA A 233 47.54 -52.91 17.83
C ALA A 233 47.51 -54.39 17.42
N LEU A 234 46.71 -54.75 16.40
CA LEU A 234 46.65 -56.11 15.87
C LEU A 234 48.01 -56.58 15.34
N ARG A 235 48.71 -55.75 14.57
CA ARG A 235 50.06 -56.08 14.09
C ARG A 235 51.06 -56.26 15.22
N ALA A 236 50.97 -55.45 16.28
CA ALA A 236 51.81 -55.61 17.46
C ALA A 236 51.49 -56.93 18.19
N GLN A 237 50.21 -57.27 18.35
CA GLN A 237 49.76 -58.52 18.95
C GLN A 237 50.26 -59.74 18.15
N LEU A 238 50.12 -59.73 16.82
CA LEU A 238 50.61 -60.82 15.96
C LEU A 238 52.13 -60.98 16.05
N LYS A 239 52.88 -59.87 16.15
CA LYS A 239 54.33 -59.91 16.36
C LYS A 239 54.71 -60.56 17.70
N ILE A 240 53.95 -60.29 18.76
CA ILE A 240 54.13 -60.93 20.07
C ILE A 240 53.85 -62.44 19.96
N ILE A 241 52.71 -62.82 19.39
CA ILE A 241 52.33 -64.24 19.19
C ILE A 241 53.41 -65.00 18.40
N ARG A 242 53.94 -64.39 17.34
CA ARG A 242 55.05 -64.96 16.57
C ARG A 242 56.32 -65.11 17.42
N GLY A 243 56.63 -64.11 18.25
CA GLY A 243 57.76 -64.16 19.18
C GLY A 243 57.62 -65.31 20.18
N ASP A 244 56.46 -65.46 20.80
CA ASP A 244 56.17 -66.54 21.76
C ASP A 244 56.27 -67.91 21.08
N ARG A 245 55.76 -68.04 19.85
CA ARG A 245 55.90 -69.27 19.05
C ARG A 245 57.36 -69.62 18.76
N LEU A 246 58.21 -68.62 18.47
CA LEU A 246 59.65 -68.83 18.28
C LEU A 246 60.34 -69.32 19.55
N VAL A 247 59.97 -68.79 20.72
CA VAL A 247 60.50 -69.25 22.01
C VAL A 247 60.11 -70.71 22.27
N LEU A 248 58.82 -71.05 22.09
CA LEU A 248 58.33 -72.43 22.22
C LEU A 248 59.03 -73.40 21.25
N LEU A 249 59.25 -72.98 20.01
CA LEU A 249 59.98 -73.79 19.02
C LEU A 249 61.43 -74.00 19.43
N ASN A 250 62.10 -72.99 19.98
CA ASN A 250 63.48 -73.13 20.45
C ASN A 250 63.61 -74.12 21.61
N GLU A 251 62.69 -74.08 22.57
CA GLU A 251 62.63 -75.04 23.68
C GLU A 251 62.38 -76.46 23.17
N ALA A 252 61.38 -76.64 22.29
CA ALA A 252 61.06 -77.93 21.70
C ALA A 252 62.21 -78.50 20.86
N ILE A 253 62.94 -77.68 20.11
CA ILE A 253 64.15 -78.09 19.38
C ILE A 253 65.25 -78.53 20.35
N GLY A 254 65.42 -77.81 21.47
CA GLY A 254 66.38 -78.18 22.51
C GLY A 254 66.10 -79.55 23.12
N ILE A 255 64.83 -79.81 23.47
CA ILE A 255 64.36 -81.10 23.99
C ILE A 255 64.48 -82.20 22.92
N ALA A 256 64.08 -81.94 21.68
CA ALA A 256 64.21 -82.91 20.59
C ALA A 256 65.68 -83.29 20.33
N LYS A 257 66.61 -82.31 20.41
CA LYS A 257 68.06 -82.57 20.30
C LYS A 257 68.59 -83.42 21.44
N SER A 258 68.18 -83.15 22.68
CA SER A 258 68.63 -83.94 23.84
C SER A 258 68.07 -85.37 23.83
N LEU A 259 66.87 -85.57 23.29
CA LEU A 259 66.23 -86.87 23.12
C LEU A 259 66.64 -87.61 21.82
N GLY A 260 67.45 -87.00 20.94
CA GLY A 260 67.89 -87.63 19.69
C GLY A 260 66.85 -87.68 18.56
N ILE A 261 65.72 -86.99 18.70
CA ILE A 261 64.58 -87.04 17.77
C ILE A 261 64.85 -86.15 16.55
N LYS A 262 65.33 -86.72 15.45
CA LYS A 262 65.60 -85.94 14.22
C LYS A 262 64.37 -85.71 13.35
N LYS A 263 63.55 -86.75 13.15
CA LYS A 263 62.36 -86.75 12.28
C LYS A 263 61.08 -86.86 13.11
N PRO A 264 59.90 -86.55 12.53
CA PRO A 264 58.63 -86.73 13.21
C PRO A 264 58.48 -88.15 13.76
N SER A 265 58.19 -88.24 15.05
CA SER A 265 58.11 -89.48 15.82
C SER A 265 56.86 -89.44 16.70
N THR A 266 56.39 -90.60 17.14
CA THR A 266 55.36 -90.70 18.18
C THR A 266 55.98 -91.21 19.49
N PRO A 267 55.35 -90.96 20.65
CA PRO A 267 55.82 -91.50 21.93
C PRO A 267 56.12 -93.00 21.89
N SER A 268 55.34 -93.80 21.16
CA SER A 268 55.58 -95.25 21.04
C SER A 268 56.82 -95.58 20.21
N SER A 269 57.18 -94.76 19.22
CA SER A 269 58.35 -95.01 18.37
C SER A 269 59.69 -94.75 19.08
N LEU A 270 59.70 -93.90 20.12
CA LEU A 270 60.88 -93.63 20.94
C LEU A 270 61.19 -94.73 21.97
N GLY A 271 60.16 -95.43 22.47
CA GLY A 271 60.34 -96.54 23.41
C GLY A 271 60.98 -97.79 22.79
N ASP A 272 60.92 -97.92 21.46
CA ASP A 272 61.34 -99.12 20.72
C ASP A 272 62.71 -98.96 19.99
N GLU A 273 63.40 -97.81 20.07
CA GLU A 273 64.70 -97.60 19.37
C GLU A 273 65.80 -98.62 19.78
N ASN A 274 65.68 -99.26 20.94
CA ASN A 274 66.58 -100.32 21.40
C ASN A 274 66.19 -101.76 20.99
N ARG A 275 65.12 -101.97 20.20
CA ARG A 275 64.73 -103.28 19.65
C ARG A 275 64.81 -103.28 18.13
N ALA A 276 66.03 -103.32 17.60
CA ALA A 276 66.25 -103.63 16.18
C ALA A 276 65.79 -105.07 15.89
N GLY A 277 64.62 -105.25 15.24
CA GLY A 277 64.31 -106.59 14.72
C GLY A 277 62.89 -106.97 14.30
N THR A 278 61.88 -106.09 14.22
CA THR A 278 60.58 -106.53 13.65
C THR A 278 59.90 -105.45 12.81
N PRO A 279 59.87 -105.57 11.47
CA PRO A 279 59.12 -104.66 10.62
C PRO A 279 57.65 -105.08 10.57
N GLY A 280 56.74 -104.11 10.78
CA GLY A 280 55.38 -104.19 10.24
C GLY A 280 54.22 -104.45 11.22
N MET A 281 54.18 -103.81 12.38
CA MET A 281 52.92 -103.68 13.14
C MET A 281 52.41 -102.23 13.06
N MET A 282 51.42 -101.95 12.20
CA MET A 282 50.71 -100.66 12.20
C MET A 282 49.90 -100.57 13.50
N ARG A 283 50.37 -99.75 14.44
CA ARG A 283 49.62 -99.42 15.66
C ARG A 283 48.88 -98.11 15.44
N THR A 284 47.56 -98.17 15.50
CA THR A 284 46.71 -96.99 15.58
C THR A 284 46.70 -96.49 17.01
N GLU A 285 47.53 -95.50 17.30
CA GLU A 285 47.51 -94.80 18.60
C GLU A 285 46.25 -93.96 18.70
N ILE A 286 45.39 -94.26 19.68
CA ILE A 286 44.25 -93.41 20.05
C ILE A 286 44.73 -92.52 21.20
N ASN A 287 45.36 -91.40 20.88
CA ASN A 287 45.81 -90.44 21.88
C ASN A 287 44.82 -89.26 21.94
N ASN A 288 44.22 -89.04 23.12
CA ASN A 288 43.28 -87.95 23.39
C ASN A 288 43.98 -86.72 24.00
N GLN A 289 45.32 -86.71 24.06
CA GLN A 289 46.14 -85.62 24.60
C GLN A 289 46.96 -84.95 23.49
N GLN A 290 47.16 -83.63 23.60
CA GLN A 290 48.00 -82.88 22.66
C GLN A 290 49.44 -83.40 22.70
N ILE A 291 49.92 -83.88 21.56
CA ILE A 291 51.28 -84.38 21.41
C ILE A 291 52.25 -83.20 21.59
N PRO A 292 53.23 -83.28 22.52
CA PRO A 292 54.21 -82.23 22.70
C PRO A 292 55.01 -81.93 21.43
N LEU A 293 55.38 -80.65 21.22
CA LEU A 293 56.01 -80.17 19.99
C LEU A 293 57.33 -80.88 19.64
N TYR A 294 58.13 -81.30 20.63
CA TYR A 294 59.44 -81.92 20.40
C TYR A 294 59.36 -83.26 19.64
N PHE A 295 58.20 -83.92 19.62
CA PHE A 295 57.99 -85.14 18.85
C PHE A 295 57.97 -84.90 17.33
N MET A 296 57.75 -83.67 16.85
CA MET A 296 57.89 -83.35 15.41
C MET A 296 59.32 -83.49 14.89
N GLY A 297 60.32 -83.56 15.80
CA GLY A 297 61.72 -83.72 15.45
C GLY A 297 62.41 -82.42 15.02
N VAL A 298 63.74 -82.43 15.12
CA VAL A 298 64.59 -81.25 14.90
C VAL A 298 64.42 -80.65 13.52
N ASP A 299 64.39 -81.47 12.46
CA ASP A 299 64.40 -80.97 11.08
C ASP A 299 63.13 -80.16 10.75
N ALA A 300 61.97 -80.65 11.18
CA ALA A 300 60.68 -80.00 10.94
C ALA A 300 60.53 -78.72 11.77
N LEU A 301 60.94 -78.76 13.04
CA LEU A 301 60.86 -77.60 13.94
C LEU A 301 61.85 -76.49 13.53
N GLU A 302 63.07 -76.84 13.08
CA GLU A 302 64.03 -75.87 12.56
C GLU A 302 63.54 -75.24 11.25
N ALA A 303 62.88 -76.01 10.39
CA ALA A 303 62.24 -75.48 9.18
C ALA A 303 61.13 -74.46 9.52
N GLU A 304 60.22 -74.78 10.45
CA GLU A 304 59.16 -73.87 10.89
C GLU A 304 59.74 -72.61 11.52
N ARG A 305 60.71 -72.75 12.43
CA ARG A 305 61.38 -71.61 13.08
C ARG A 305 62.06 -70.70 12.06
N ASN A 306 62.82 -71.27 11.12
CA ASN A 306 63.51 -70.49 10.09
C ASN A 306 62.50 -69.76 9.17
N ALA A 307 61.36 -70.38 8.87
CA ALA A 307 60.27 -69.74 8.13
C ALA A 307 59.66 -68.56 8.91
N LEU A 308 59.41 -68.72 10.21
CA LEU A 308 58.90 -67.64 11.07
C LEU A 308 59.92 -66.50 11.27
N GLN A 309 61.21 -66.81 11.35
CA GLN A 309 62.28 -65.79 11.45
C GLN A 309 62.42 -64.94 10.18
N ARG A 310 62.24 -65.54 8.99
CA ARG A 310 62.33 -64.83 7.70
C ARG A 310 61.06 -64.05 7.35
N ARG A 311 59.97 -64.26 8.09
CA ARG A 311 58.65 -63.67 7.77
C ARG A 311 58.63 -62.16 8.07
N THR A 312 58.22 -61.36 7.09
CA THR A 312 58.17 -59.89 7.18
C THR A 312 56.83 -59.33 7.69
N SER A 313 55.72 -60.03 7.46
CA SER A 313 54.37 -59.65 7.91
C SER A 313 53.56 -60.87 8.31
N ASP A 314 52.70 -60.71 9.32
CA ASP A 314 51.76 -61.72 9.80
C ASP A 314 50.31 -61.36 9.41
N ASP A 315 50.10 -60.35 8.57
CA ASP A 315 48.77 -59.80 8.27
C ASP A 315 47.81 -60.84 7.66
N PHE A 316 48.35 -61.87 6.99
CA PHE A 316 47.57 -62.94 6.37
C PHE A 316 46.96 -63.93 7.37
N THR A 317 47.40 -63.93 8.64
CA THR A 317 46.86 -64.85 9.65
C THR A 317 45.59 -64.32 10.32
N GLU A 318 45.29 -63.03 10.19
CA GLU A 318 44.16 -62.37 10.86
C GLU A 318 43.21 -61.74 9.84
N GLY A 319 42.00 -62.31 9.73
CA GLY A 319 40.98 -61.86 8.79
C GLY A 319 40.51 -60.42 9.05
N ARG A 320 40.59 -59.96 10.30
CA ARG A 320 40.21 -58.58 10.66
C ARG A 320 41.09 -57.53 9.96
N ILE A 321 42.37 -57.81 9.71
CA ILE A 321 43.28 -56.85 9.04
C ILE A 321 42.82 -56.55 7.61
N ALA A 322 42.38 -57.59 6.88
CA ALA A 322 41.83 -57.42 5.52
C ALA A 322 40.52 -56.61 5.53
N GLN A 323 39.67 -56.82 6.54
CA GLN A 323 38.43 -56.03 6.72
C GLN A 323 38.75 -54.55 7.00
N ILE A 324 39.70 -54.27 7.89
CA ILE A 324 40.14 -52.89 8.19
C ILE A 324 40.70 -52.23 6.93
N ALA A 325 41.52 -52.92 6.14
CA ALA A 325 42.04 -52.38 4.89
C ALA A 325 40.92 -52.01 3.90
N LYS A 326 39.88 -52.85 3.80
CA LYS A 326 38.68 -52.56 3.01
C LYS A 326 37.94 -51.33 3.55
N GLU A 327 37.70 -51.24 4.86
CA GLU A 327 37.04 -50.09 5.50
C GLU A 327 37.82 -48.79 5.24
N LEU A 328 39.15 -48.80 5.44
CA LEU A 328 40.02 -47.66 5.15
C LEU A 328 39.97 -47.24 3.68
N GLN A 329 39.88 -48.19 2.75
CA GLN A 329 39.76 -47.90 1.33
C GLN A 329 38.42 -47.23 1.00
N LEU A 330 37.32 -47.63 1.64
CA LEU A 330 36.01 -47.01 1.47
C LEU A 330 35.99 -45.58 2.05
N LEU A 331 36.69 -45.33 3.16
CA LEU A 331 36.83 -44.01 3.78
C LEU A 331 37.77 -43.04 3.03
N ARG A 332 38.43 -43.47 1.95
CA ARG A 332 39.23 -42.56 1.10
C ARG A 332 38.36 -41.61 0.29
N ALA A 333 37.20 -42.09 -0.16
CA ALA A 333 36.29 -41.32 -0.99
C ALA A 333 34.86 -41.49 -0.45
N ASN A 334 34.43 -40.52 0.36
CA ASN A 334 33.07 -40.51 0.88
C ASN A 334 32.10 -40.06 -0.22
N ARG A 335 31.33 -41.02 -0.75
CA ARG A 335 30.34 -40.78 -1.80
C ARG A 335 29.27 -39.77 -1.39
N GLN A 336 28.94 -39.66 -0.11
CA GLN A 336 27.96 -38.67 0.36
C GLN A 336 28.49 -37.25 0.18
N ILE A 337 29.77 -37.01 0.51
CA ILE A 337 30.43 -35.72 0.31
C ILE A 337 30.54 -35.42 -1.19
N GLU A 338 30.93 -36.39 -2.01
CA GLU A 338 31.00 -36.21 -3.47
C GLU A 338 29.64 -35.82 -4.07
N VAL A 339 28.56 -36.47 -3.64
CA VAL A 339 27.21 -36.14 -4.09
C VAL A 339 26.81 -34.73 -3.67
N LEU A 340 27.10 -34.33 -2.42
CA LEU A 340 26.81 -32.97 -1.94
C LEU A 340 27.59 -31.91 -2.75
N ASN A 341 28.86 -32.16 -3.06
CA ASN A 341 29.70 -31.22 -3.83
C ASN A 341 29.36 -31.13 -5.33
N ARG A 342 28.70 -32.15 -5.89
CA ARG A 342 28.40 -32.23 -7.34
C ARG A 342 26.96 -31.84 -7.69
N ARG A 343 26.18 -31.29 -6.76
CA ARG A 343 24.81 -30.85 -7.06
C ARG A 343 24.86 -29.57 -7.90
N GLU A 344 24.30 -29.61 -9.11
CA GLU A 344 24.26 -28.43 -9.99
C GLU A 344 23.02 -27.55 -9.76
N ASN A 345 21.89 -28.14 -9.34
CA ASN A 345 20.62 -27.43 -9.12
C ASN A 345 20.18 -27.49 -7.66
N GLU A 346 20.94 -26.82 -6.82
CA GLU A 346 20.77 -26.81 -5.36
C GLU A 346 19.46 -26.13 -4.93
N ASP A 347 18.93 -25.26 -5.79
CA ASP A 347 17.64 -24.61 -5.65
C ASP A 347 16.47 -25.63 -5.51
N LEU A 348 16.62 -26.86 -6.00
CA LEU A 348 15.62 -27.93 -5.85
C LEU A 348 15.57 -28.52 -4.44
N PHE A 349 16.61 -28.32 -3.64
CA PHE A 349 16.73 -28.88 -2.29
C PHE A 349 16.43 -27.86 -1.19
N LEU A 350 16.09 -26.62 -1.57
CA LEU A 350 15.64 -25.60 -0.63
C LEU A 350 14.30 -26.02 -0.01
N ILE A 351 14.20 -25.91 1.30
CA ILE A 351 13.03 -26.34 2.06
C ILE A 351 12.04 -25.18 2.20
N ASN A 352 10.73 -25.44 2.03
CA ASN A 352 9.63 -24.48 2.23
C ASN A 352 9.67 -23.24 1.31
N VAL A 353 10.27 -23.35 0.13
CA VAL A 353 10.35 -22.24 -0.84
C VAL A 353 9.26 -22.30 -1.92
N GLU A 354 8.52 -23.40 -2.02
CA GLU A 354 7.48 -23.61 -3.02
C GLU A 354 6.37 -22.57 -2.96
N PRO A 355 5.84 -22.20 -1.76
CA PRO A 355 4.87 -21.11 -1.66
C PRO A 355 5.43 -19.76 -2.13
N LEU A 356 6.71 -19.48 -1.81
CA LEU A 356 7.39 -18.25 -2.22
C LEU A 356 7.56 -18.18 -3.74
N ARG A 357 7.95 -19.29 -4.37
CA ARG A 357 8.08 -19.41 -5.83
C ARG A 357 6.73 -19.29 -6.54
N ALA A 358 5.69 -19.91 -5.99
CA ALA A 358 4.34 -19.80 -6.54
C ALA A 358 3.82 -18.36 -6.47
N GLU A 359 4.03 -17.68 -5.34
CA GLU A 359 3.67 -16.27 -5.18
C GLU A 359 4.47 -15.38 -6.13
N GLU A 360 5.78 -15.55 -6.24
CA GLU A 360 6.63 -14.83 -7.19
C GLU A 360 6.15 -14.99 -8.64
N ALA A 361 5.91 -16.23 -9.07
CA ALA A 361 5.45 -16.52 -10.42
C ALA A 361 4.07 -15.89 -10.71
N ARG A 362 3.19 -15.88 -9.70
CA ARG A 362 1.88 -15.21 -9.78
C ARG A 362 2.04 -13.69 -9.92
N LEU A 363 2.87 -13.08 -9.08
CA LEU A 363 3.12 -11.63 -9.09
C LEU A 363 3.76 -11.16 -10.40
N ARG A 364 4.73 -11.90 -10.94
CA ARG A 364 5.40 -11.58 -12.22
C ARG A 364 4.46 -11.68 -13.43
N LYS A 365 3.41 -12.51 -13.36
CA LYS A 365 2.40 -12.67 -14.42
C LYS A 365 1.21 -11.73 -14.27
N LEU A 366 1.13 -10.98 -13.18
CA LEU A 366 0.02 -10.06 -12.97
C LEU A 366 0.08 -8.94 -14.02
N ASN A 367 -0.96 -8.83 -14.83
CA ASN A 367 -1.08 -7.71 -15.76
C ASN A 367 -1.53 -6.47 -14.97
N ILE A 368 -0.72 -5.41 -15.01
CA ILE A 368 -0.95 -4.14 -14.29
C ILE A 368 -1.64 -3.10 -15.19
N ASP A 369 -2.16 -3.52 -16.35
CA ASP A 369 -2.91 -2.61 -17.22
C ASP A 369 -4.27 -2.24 -16.60
N MET A 370 -4.30 -1.08 -15.95
CA MET A 370 -5.49 -0.51 -15.34
C MET A 370 -6.30 0.34 -16.32
N SER A 371 -5.88 0.51 -17.57
CA SER A 371 -6.54 1.42 -18.53
C SER A 371 -8.04 1.16 -18.71
N ARG A 372 -8.48 -0.09 -18.52
CA ARG A 372 -9.89 -0.53 -18.64
C ARG A 372 -10.64 -0.58 -17.31
N LEU A 373 -9.99 -0.23 -16.20
CA LEU A 373 -10.59 -0.27 -14.88
C LEU A 373 -11.64 0.83 -14.75
N LYS A 374 -12.88 0.42 -14.56
CA LYS A 374 -14.00 1.32 -14.29
C LYS A 374 -14.17 1.46 -12.78
N LEU A 375 -13.83 2.64 -12.27
CA LEU A 375 -13.90 2.96 -10.84
C LEU A 375 -15.32 3.38 -10.42
N VAL A 376 -16.05 4.04 -11.30
CA VAL A 376 -17.40 4.55 -11.07
C VAL A 376 -18.24 4.43 -12.34
N THR A 377 -19.56 4.34 -12.16
CA THR A 377 -20.52 4.47 -13.27
C THR A 377 -21.07 5.89 -13.32
N ILE A 378 -21.07 6.50 -14.51
CA ILE A 378 -21.74 7.77 -14.75
C ILE A 378 -23.23 7.49 -14.98
N ASP A 379 -24.05 7.65 -13.94
CA ASP A 379 -25.51 7.41 -13.96
C ASP A 379 -26.22 8.48 -14.82
N LYS A 380 -25.75 9.73 -14.71
CA LYS A 380 -26.25 10.85 -15.52
C LYS A 380 -25.10 11.70 -16.01
N GLN A 381 -24.93 11.80 -17.32
CA GLN A 381 -23.98 12.73 -17.93
C GLN A 381 -24.50 14.18 -17.89
N ALA A 382 -23.58 15.14 -17.91
CA ALA A 382 -23.93 16.53 -18.12
C ALA A 382 -24.51 16.70 -19.53
N LEU A 383 -25.68 17.35 -19.62
CA LEU A 383 -26.35 17.68 -20.88
C LEU A 383 -26.65 19.17 -20.91
N GLU A 384 -26.77 19.72 -22.11
CA GLU A 384 -27.04 21.15 -22.29
C GLU A 384 -28.41 21.52 -21.67
N PRO A 385 -28.46 22.51 -20.76
CA PRO A 385 -29.69 22.89 -20.08
C PRO A 385 -30.61 23.69 -20.99
N LEU A 386 -31.90 23.32 -21.00
CA LEU A 386 -32.93 23.96 -21.84
C LEU A 386 -33.25 25.41 -21.44
N SER A 387 -32.99 25.79 -20.19
CA SER A 387 -33.32 27.12 -19.66
C SER A 387 -32.28 27.59 -18.63
N PRO A 388 -32.00 28.91 -18.56
CA PRO A 388 -31.07 29.45 -17.57
C PRO A 388 -31.67 29.42 -16.16
N ILE A 389 -30.80 29.26 -15.15
CA ILE A 389 -31.20 29.28 -13.73
C ILE A 389 -31.29 30.70 -13.17
N LYS A 390 -30.53 31.65 -13.73
CA LYS A 390 -30.56 33.08 -13.36
C LYS A 390 -30.44 34.00 -14.59
N PRO A 391 -30.98 35.24 -14.53
CA PRO A 391 -31.89 35.74 -13.50
C PRO A 391 -33.29 35.13 -13.62
N LYS A 392 -33.96 34.89 -12.49
CA LYS A 392 -35.39 34.48 -12.47
C LYS A 392 -36.25 35.70 -12.83
N LYS A 393 -36.41 35.95 -14.14
CA LYS A 393 -37.02 37.18 -14.69
C LYS A 393 -38.32 37.58 -14.00
N ALA A 394 -39.23 36.62 -13.81
CA ALA A 394 -40.52 36.86 -13.13
C ALA A 394 -40.34 37.29 -11.66
N LEU A 395 -39.42 36.65 -10.93
CA LEU A 395 -39.15 36.95 -9.53
C LEU A 395 -38.48 38.33 -9.38
N VAL A 396 -37.51 38.65 -10.25
CA VAL A 396 -36.86 39.98 -10.26
C VAL A 396 -37.87 41.09 -10.57
N LEU A 397 -38.78 40.87 -11.53
CA LEU A 397 -39.82 41.84 -11.87
C LEU A 397 -40.81 42.03 -10.72
N ALA A 398 -41.27 40.94 -10.10
CA ALA A 398 -42.17 40.98 -8.95
C ALA A 398 -41.54 41.73 -7.77
N MET A 399 -40.28 41.44 -7.43
CA MET A 399 -39.54 42.16 -6.39
C MET A 399 -39.34 43.63 -6.73
N GLY A 400 -39.05 43.96 -7.99
CA GLY A 400 -38.92 45.33 -8.46
C GLY A 400 -40.21 46.15 -8.28
N LEU A 401 -41.36 45.55 -8.60
CA LEU A 401 -42.67 46.19 -8.40
C LEU A 401 -43.01 46.37 -6.91
N VAL A 402 -42.74 45.37 -6.07
CA VAL A 402 -42.98 45.46 -4.62
C VAL A 402 -42.10 46.53 -3.97
N LEU A 403 -40.79 46.51 -4.25
CA LEU A 403 -39.86 47.52 -3.75
C LEU A 403 -40.20 48.92 -4.28
N GLY A 404 -40.61 49.01 -5.55
CA GLY A 404 -41.09 50.24 -6.15
C GLY A 404 -42.33 50.82 -5.46
N GLY A 405 -43.29 49.96 -5.11
CA GLY A 405 -44.48 50.33 -4.35
C GLY A 405 -44.13 50.84 -2.95
N ILE A 406 -43.27 50.12 -2.22
CA ILE A 406 -42.84 50.50 -0.87
C ILE A 406 -42.10 51.84 -0.89
N LEU A 407 -41.16 52.02 -1.82
CA LEU A 407 -40.44 53.29 -1.98
C LEU A 407 -41.38 54.43 -2.41
N GLY A 408 -42.34 54.15 -3.29
CA GLY A 408 -43.36 55.12 -3.68
C GLY A 408 -44.19 55.61 -2.50
N VAL A 409 -44.64 54.70 -1.63
CA VAL A 409 -45.37 55.04 -0.40
C VAL A 409 -44.50 55.84 0.56
N LEU A 410 -43.25 55.46 0.77
CA LEU A 410 -42.33 56.15 1.67
C LEU A 410 -42.04 57.59 1.19
N ILE A 411 -41.78 57.77 -0.10
CA ILE A 411 -41.57 59.10 -0.70
C ILE A 411 -42.84 59.94 -0.56
N ALA A 412 -44.02 59.35 -0.75
CA ALA A 412 -45.28 60.05 -0.57
C ALA A 412 -45.45 60.57 0.86
N LEU A 413 -45.18 59.72 1.86
CA LEU A 413 -45.25 60.08 3.28
C LEU A 413 -44.26 61.19 3.67
N VAL A 414 -43.01 61.11 3.21
CA VAL A 414 -42.01 62.15 3.49
C VAL A 414 -42.44 63.48 2.86
N ARG A 415 -42.94 63.43 1.61
CA ARG A 415 -43.43 64.63 0.92
C ARG A 415 -44.61 65.26 1.63
N THR A 416 -45.56 64.47 2.15
CA THR A 416 -46.69 64.98 2.92
C THR A 416 -46.22 65.64 4.22
N LEU A 417 -45.28 65.04 4.95
CA LEU A 417 -44.73 65.61 6.18
C LEU A 417 -43.98 66.94 5.94
N LEU A 418 -43.16 67.00 4.88
CA LEU A 418 -42.45 68.23 4.50
C LEU A 418 -43.39 69.34 4.03
N ALA A 419 -44.44 69.00 3.29
CA ALA A 419 -45.47 69.96 2.86
C ALA A 419 -46.26 70.52 4.06
N SER A 420 -46.59 69.68 5.04
CA SER A 420 -47.23 70.10 6.29
C SER A 420 -46.35 71.05 7.10
N ARG A 421 -45.02 70.82 7.16
CA ARG A 421 -44.07 71.74 7.82
C ARG A 421 -43.96 73.10 7.12
N LYS A 422 -43.91 73.13 5.78
CA LYS A 422 -43.91 74.40 5.01
C LYS A 422 -45.18 75.22 5.24
N ARG A 423 -46.35 74.58 5.31
CA ARG A 423 -47.63 75.26 5.59
C ARG A 423 -47.68 75.89 6.99
N MET A 424 -47.01 75.29 7.98
CA MET A 424 -46.88 75.88 9.31
C MET A 424 -45.91 77.08 9.33
N ALA A 425 -44.79 77.01 8.61
CA ALA A 425 -43.82 78.12 8.54
C ALA A 425 -44.39 79.36 7.81
N SER A 426 -45.29 79.19 6.84
CA SER A 426 -45.92 80.31 6.13
C SER A 426 -47.05 81.00 6.90
N ARG A 427 -47.44 80.51 8.09
CA ARG A 427 -48.54 81.07 8.90
C ARG A 427 -48.08 82.11 9.93
N GLN A 428 -46.77 82.37 10.05
CA GLN A 428 -46.18 83.38 10.91
C GLN A 428 -45.51 84.50 10.09
N VAL A 429 -46.31 85.42 9.54
CA VAL A 429 -45.84 86.76 9.12
C VAL A 429 -46.84 87.77 9.68
N PRO A 430 -46.47 88.63 10.65
CA PRO A 430 -47.38 89.69 11.10
C PRO A 430 -47.31 90.87 10.12
N VAL A 431 -48.43 91.15 9.46
CA VAL A 431 -48.69 92.43 8.77
C VAL A 431 -49.39 93.33 9.80
N LEU A 432 -48.71 94.41 10.24
CA LEU A 432 -49.35 95.52 10.95
C LEU A 432 -48.81 96.86 10.42
N GLY A 433 -49.48 97.37 9.40
CA GLY A 433 -49.71 98.79 9.16
C GLY A 433 -51.21 98.93 8.93
N SER A 434 -51.91 100.02 9.21
CA SER A 434 -51.55 101.39 9.55
C SER A 434 -52.89 102.13 9.58
N GLU A 435 -53.19 102.95 10.59
CA GLU A 435 -54.15 104.04 10.45
C GLU A 435 -54.00 104.99 11.63
N LEU A 436 -53.68 106.26 11.35
CA LEU A 436 -54.49 107.43 11.70
C LEU A 436 -53.78 108.70 11.17
N LEU A 437 -54.46 109.36 10.21
CA LEU A 437 -54.62 110.81 9.99
C LEU A 437 -53.35 111.72 9.99
N GLY A 438 -53.12 112.59 9.02
CA GLY A 438 -53.98 113.09 7.96
C GLY A 438 -53.33 114.27 7.24
N GLU A 439 -53.97 114.60 6.11
CA GLU A 439 -53.98 115.87 5.37
C GLU A 439 -52.69 116.46 4.79
N GLY A 440 -52.76 116.76 3.49
CA GLY A 440 -52.41 118.12 3.06
C GLY A 440 -51.69 118.26 1.72
N LYS A 441 -52.51 118.29 0.65
CA LYS A 441 -52.36 119.16 -0.56
C LYS A 441 -51.11 118.99 -1.43
N ALA A 442 -51.31 118.49 -2.65
CA ALA A 442 -51.53 119.28 -3.88
C ALA A 442 -50.20 119.76 -4.50
N GLN A 443 -49.75 119.10 -5.56
CA GLN A 443 -49.97 119.52 -6.96
C GLN A 443 -48.88 120.53 -7.38
N ALA A 444 -47.80 120.02 -7.99
CA ALA A 444 -47.58 120.04 -9.44
C ALA A 444 -46.60 121.18 -9.83
N PRO A 445 -46.19 121.31 -11.09
CA PRO A 445 -45.48 120.31 -11.88
C PRO A 445 -44.26 120.90 -12.62
N THR A 446 -43.71 120.10 -13.52
CA THR A 446 -43.03 120.44 -14.79
C THR A 446 -41.54 120.79 -14.80
N ARG A 447 -40.84 119.87 -15.50
CA ARG A 447 -39.91 120.04 -16.62
C ARG A 447 -38.43 120.40 -16.35
N VAL A 448 -37.61 119.43 -16.77
CA VAL A 448 -36.50 119.54 -17.75
C VAL A 448 -35.32 120.41 -17.30
N CYS A 449 -34.26 119.76 -16.82
CA CYS A 449 -33.06 119.39 -17.58
C CYS A 449 -32.24 118.41 -16.74
#